data_AF-A0A849SLJ9-F1
#
_entry.id   AF-A0A849SLJ9-F1
#
_cell.length_a   1.000
_cell.length_b   1.000
_cell.length_c   1.000
_cell.angle_alpha   90.00
_cell.angle_beta   90.00
_cell.angle_gamma   90.00
#
_symmetry.space_group_name_H-M   'P 1'
#
loop_
_entity.id
_entity.type
_entity.pdbx_description
1 polymer ?
#
loop_
_entity_poly.entity_id
_entity_poly.type
_entity_poly.pdbx_seq_one_letter_code
_entity_poly.pdbx_strand_id
1 'polypeptide(L)' 'MTTITRLEQLDLSKSYTYADYMTWQFNDAIELIKGKIMLMSPAPNVE' A
#
# COMPACT_ATOMS: atom_id res chain seq x y z
N MET A 1 7.37 15.20 -8.67
CA MET A 1 7.01 13.81 -8.37
C MET A 1 5.57 13.81 -7.91
N THR A 2 4.76 12.85 -8.37
CA THR A 2 3.33 12.79 -8.07
C THR A 2 3.14 12.15 -6.70
N THR A 3 2.61 12.89 -5.74
CA THR A 3 2.30 12.35 -4.42
C THR A 3 1.10 11.41 -4.53
N ILE A 4 1.26 10.16 -4.08
CA ILE A 4 0.17 9.19 -4.01
C ILE A 4 -0.61 9.47 -2.74
N THR A 5 -1.91 9.75 -2.85
CA THR A 5 -2.77 10.13 -1.71
C THR A 5 -3.93 9.18 -1.47
N ARG A 6 -4.10 8.18 -2.35
CA ARG A 6 -5.12 7.13 -2.22
C ARG A 6 -4.58 5.80 -2.71
N LEU A 7 -5.02 4.73 -2.08
CA LEU A 7 -4.64 3.36 -2.45
C LEU A 7 -5.04 3.02 -3.89
N GLU A 8 -6.19 3.50 -4.38
CA GLU A 8 -6.66 3.22 -5.76
C GLU A 8 -5.73 3.75 -6.86
N GLN A 9 -4.81 4.66 -6.52
CA GLN A 9 -3.80 5.17 -7.45
C GLN A 9 -2.63 4.21 -7.64
N LEU A 10 -2.52 3.18 -6.80
CA LEU A 10 -1.50 2.14 -6.89
C LEU A 10 -2.00 0.96 -7.73
N ASP A 11 -1.08 0.41 -8.51
CA ASP A 11 -1.28 -0.82 -9.28
C ASP A 11 -0.78 -2.00 -8.47
N LEU A 12 -1.71 -2.78 -7.92
CA LEU A 12 -1.40 -3.95 -7.09
C LEU A 12 -0.67 -5.07 -7.85
N SER A 13 -0.70 -5.05 -9.20
CA SER A 13 0.05 -6.00 -10.03
C SER A 13 1.53 -5.63 -10.17
N LYS A 14 1.87 -4.35 -9.99
CA LYS A 14 3.22 -3.82 -10.13
C LYS A 14 4.09 -4.21 -8.93
N SER A 15 5.41 -4.07 -9.10
CA SER A 15 6.35 -4.12 -7.98
C SER A 15 6.84 -2.71 -7.66
N TYR A 16 6.85 -2.36 -6.38
CA TYR A 16 7.30 -1.07 -5.86
C TYR A 16 8.56 -1.21 -5.04
N THR A 17 9.37 -0.17 -5.04
CA THR A 17 10.56 -0.07 -4.22
C THR A 17 10.27 0.64 -2.91
N TYR A 18 11.21 0.55 -1.97
CA TYR A 18 11.12 1.32 -0.73
C TYR A 18 11.11 2.84 -0.99
N ALA A 19 11.82 3.30 -2.02
CA ALA A 19 11.82 4.72 -2.40
C ALA A 19 10.43 5.19 -2.88
N ASP A 20 9.72 4.33 -3.63
CA ASP A 20 8.34 4.63 -4.05
C ASP A 20 7.42 4.76 -2.83
N TYR A 21 7.53 3.82 -1.87
CA TYR A 21 6.75 3.83 -0.63
C TYR A 21 6.90 5.14 0.17
N MET A 22 8.10 5.73 0.20
CA MET A 22 8.33 7.00 0.91
C MET A 22 7.58 8.20 0.30
N THR A 23 7.04 8.07 -0.92
CA THR A 23 6.26 9.13 -1.59
C THR A 23 4.75 9.04 -1.31
N TRP A 24 4.31 7.98 -0.64
CA TRP A 24 2.90 7.70 -0.39
C TRP A 24 2.41 8.45 0.85
N GLN A 25 1.23 9.06 0.74
CA GLN A 25 0.60 9.90 1.77
C GLN A 25 -0.89 9.56 1.88
N PHE A 26 -1.19 8.40 2.42
CA PHE A 26 -2.54 7.96 2.76
C PHE A 26 -2.55 7.28 4.13
N ASN A 27 -3.73 7.21 4.76
CA ASN A 27 -3.89 6.68 6.11
C ASN A 27 -4.10 5.16 6.15
N ASP A 28 -4.32 4.52 5.01
CA ASP A 28 -4.49 3.07 4.94
C ASP A 28 -3.16 2.35 5.23
N ALA A 29 -3.24 1.33 6.08
CA ALA A 29 -2.09 0.48 6.37
C ALA A 29 -1.95 -0.58 5.27
N ILE A 30 -0.77 -0.62 4.64
CA ILE A 30 -0.39 -1.62 3.66
C ILE A 30 0.98 -2.20 3.99
N GLU A 31 1.22 -3.43 3.55
CA GLU A 31 2.53 -4.06 3.69
C GLU A 31 3.20 -4.15 2.33
N LEU A 32 4.50 -3.78 2.27
CA LEU A 32 5.31 -3.97 1.09
C LEU A 32 6.22 -5.20 1.28
N ILE A 33 5.80 -6.36 0.75
CA ILE A 33 6.53 -7.62 0.88
C ILE A 33 7.15 -7.98 -0.47
N LYS A 34 8.49 -7.98 -0.55
CA LYS A 34 9.25 -8.24 -1.78
C LYS A 34 8.81 -7.37 -2.98
N GLY A 35 8.43 -6.12 -2.69
CA GLY A 35 7.93 -5.16 -3.66
C GLY A 35 6.46 -5.34 -4.06
N LYS A 36 5.74 -6.30 -3.50
CA LYS A 36 4.29 -6.45 -3.71
C LYS A 36 3.52 -5.80 -2.56
N ILE A 37 2.42 -5.13 -2.91
CA ILE A 37 1.51 -4.53 -1.94
C ILE A 37 0.57 -5.62 -1.43
N MET A 38 0.56 -5.84 -0.12
CA MET A 38 -0.45 -6.64 0.56
C MET A 38 -1.40 -5.70 1.28
N LEU A 39 -2.69 -5.85 0.99
CA LEU A 39 -3.75 -5.13 1.70
C LEU A 39 -4.00 -5.81 3.05
N MET A 40 -4.03 -5.03 4.12
CA MET A 40 -4.48 -5.55 5.40
C MET A 40 -5.95 -5.95 5.27
N SER A 41 -6.26 -7.20 5.58
CA SER A 41 -7.65 -7.59 5.80
C SER A 41 -8.12 -6.96 7.11
N PRO A 42 -9.40 -6.55 7.20
CA PRO A 42 -9.94 -6.09 8.47
C PRO A 42 -9.70 -7.17 9.51
N ALA A 43 -9.34 -6.75 10.73
CA ALA A 43 -9.11 -7.70 11.82
C ALA A 43 -10.31 -8.65 11.91
N PRO A 44 -10.07 -9.97 12.07
CA PRO A 44 -11.16 -10.93 12.15
C PRO A 44 -12.12 -10.48 13.24
N ASN A 45 -13.40 -10.37 12.88
CA ASN A 45 -14.42 -10.02 13.85
C ASN A 45 -14.49 -11.15 14.87
N VAL A 46 -14.07 -10.89 16.11
CA VAL A 46 -14.26 -11.83 17.21
C VAL A 46 -15.72 -11.68 17.62
N GLU A 47 -16.60 -12.54 17.10
CA GLU A 47 -17.94 -12.74 17.67
C GLU A 47 -17.87 -13.51 18.99
#